data_AF-A0A349CWE1-F1
#
_entry.id   AF-A0A349CWE1-F1
#
_cell.length_a   1.000
_cell.length_b   1.000
_cell.length_c   1.000
_cell.angle_alpha   90.00
_cell.angle_beta   90.00
_cell.angle_gamma   90.00
#
_symmetry.space_group_name_H-M   'P 1'
#
loop_
_entity.id
_entity.type
_entity.pdbx_description
1 polymer ?
#
loop_
_entity_poly.entity_id
_entity_poly.type
_entity_poly.pdbx_seq_one_letter_code
_entity_poly.pdbx_strand_id
1 'polypeptide(L)'
;MVLHVAFGAGAGAAFAVLAPGARGRRAVLGPVWGVLVWLASYEGWLPIAGILPPAHRDHPPRARAIAIAHLVWGMGLGLLTRRRD
;
A
#
# COMPACT_ATOMS: atom_id res chain seq x y z
N MET A 1 13.19 -6.87 -7.88
CA MET A 1 12.89 -5.43 -8.08
C MET A 1 11.76 -5.20 -9.09
N VAL A 2 11.80 -5.80 -10.29
CA VAL A 2 10.75 -5.62 -11.32
C VAL A 2 9.33 -5.93 -10.81
N LEU A 3 9.11 -7.10 -10.20
CA LEU A 3 7.79 -7.49 -9.66
C LEU A 3 7.30 -6.53 -8.57
N HIS A 4 8.20 -6.00 -7.74
CA HIS A 4 7.84 -5.05 -6.70
C HIS A 4 7.37 -3.72 -7.29
N VAL A 5 8.08 -3.22 -8.32
CA VAL A 5 7.70 -2.01 -9.06
C VAL A 5 6.37 -2.21 -9.78
N ALA A 6 6.19 -3.34 -10.49
CA ALA A 6 4.95 -3.65 -11.19
C ALA A 6 3.76 -3.76 -10.23
N PHE A 7 3.94 -4.43 -9.08
CA PHE A 7 2.93 -4.53 -8.04
C PHE A 7 2.56 -3.14 -7.49
N GLY A 8 3.55 -2.32 -7.14
CA GLY A 8 3.32 -0.96 -6.66
C GLY A 8 2.61 -0.08 -7.69
N ALA A 9 3.02 -0.14 -8.96
CA ALA A 9 2.36 0.58 -10.05
C ALA A 9 0.91 0.12 -10.24
N GLY A 10 0.66 -1.19 -10.24
CA GLY A 10 -0.69 -1.77 -10.35
C GLY A 10 -1.60 -1.38 -9.19
N ALA A 11 -1.12 -1.50 -7.95
CA ALA A 11 -1.86 -1.07 -6.77
C ALA A 11 -2.12 0.46 -6.76
N GLY A 12 -1.18 1.25 -7.27
CA GLY A 12 -1.35 2.70 -7.45
C GLY A 12 -2.38 3.06 -8.52
N ALA A 13 -2.42 2.32 -9.62
CA ALA A 13 -3.44 2.49 -10.65
C ALA A 13 -4.83 2.12 -10.11
N ALA A 14 -4.93 1.03 -9.34
CA ALA A 14 -6.18 0.65 -8.68
C ALA A 14 -6.69 1.76 -7.74
N PHE A 15 -5.83 2.40 -6.95
CA PHE A 15 -6.22 3.55 -6.12
C PHE A 15 -6.83 4.69 -6.95
N ALA A 16 -6.23 5.02 -8.10
CA ALA A 16 -6.71 6.10 -8.95
C ALA A 16 -8.11 5.81 -9.51
N VAL A 17 -8.39 4.56 -9.87
CA VAL A 17 -9.67 4.10 -10.41
C VAL A 17 -10.74 3.94 -9.33
N LEU A 18 -10.37 3.47 -8.12
CA LEU A 18 -11.30 3.16 -7.04
C LEU A 18 -11.66 4.36 -6.15
N ALA A 19 -10.93 5.47 -6.24
CA ALA A 19 -11.24 6.71 -5.54
C ALA A 19 -11.71 7.86 -6.47
N PRO A 20 -12.65 7.64 -7.43
CA PRO A 20 -13.15 8.72 -8.28
C PRO A 20 -14.00 9.67 -7.43
N GLY A 21 -13.77 10.98 -7.56
CA GLY A 21 -14.53 12.00 -6.82
C GLY A 21 -14.01 12.33 -5.41
N ALA A 22 -12.99 11.63 -4.92
CA ALA A 22 -12.41 11.91 -3.60
C ALA A 22 -11.33 13.02 -3.61
N ARG A 23 -11.39 13.98 -4.56
CA ARG A 23 -10.33 14.98 -4.84
C ARG A 23 -9.78 15.66 -3.59
N GLY A 24 -10.65 16.13 -2.69
CA GLY A 24 -10.27 16.77 -1.43
C GLY A 24 -9.73 15.81 -0.36
N ARG A 25 -10.02 14.51 -0.47
CA ARG A 25 -9.66 13.47 0.52
C ARG A 25 -8.49 12.59 0.08
N ARG A 26 -7.96 12.73 -1.15
CA ARG A 26 -6.87 11.89 -1.67
C ARG A 26 -5.62 11.87 -0.79
N ALA A 27 -5.30 13.00 -0.13
CA ALA A 27 -4.17 13.07 0.80
C ALA A 27 -4.33 12.15 2.03
N VAL A 28 -5.57 11.90 2.46
CA VAL A 28 -5.90 10.98 3.57
C VAL A 28 -6.12 9.56 3.08
N LEU A 29 -6.78 9.40 1.92
CA LEU A 29 -7.06 8.08 1.35
C LEU A 29 -5.80 7.37 0.86
N GLY A 30 -4.77 8.10 0.44
CA GLY A 30 -3.50 7.52 0.00
C GLY A 30 -2.81 6.69 1.10
N PRO A 31 -2.51 7.26 2.28
CA PRO A 31 -1.94 6.51 3.41
C PRO A 31 -2.81 5.31 3.82
N VAL A 32 -4.14 5.48 3.87
CA VAL A 32 -5.08 4.39 4.18
C VAL A 32 -4.95 3.27 3.14
N TRP A 33 -4.90 3.62 1.85
CA TRP A 33 -4.70 2.66 0.78
C TRP A 33 -3.37 1.91 0.90
N GLY A 34 -2.29 2.62 1.22
CA GLY A 34 -0.98 2.01 1.48
C GLY A 34 -1.03 0.97 2.59
N VAL A 35 -1.67 1.31 3.72
CA VAL A 35 -1.86 0.38 4.85
C VAL A 35 -2.74 -0.82 4.46
N LEU A 36 -3.79 -0.61 3.66
CA LEU A 36 -4.65 -1.70 3.17
C LEU A 36 -3.88 -2.66 2.24
N VAL A 37 -3.07 -2.13 1.32
CA VAL A 37 -2.20 -2.93 0.44
C VAL A 37 -1.21 -3.75 1.24
N TRP A 38 -0.57 -3.13 2.24
CA TRP A 38 0.30 -3.83 3.17
C TRP A 38 -0.45 -4.94 3.88
N LEU A 39 -1.57 -4.65 4.55
CA LEU A 39 -2.33 -5.61 5.33
C LEU A 39 -2.81 -6.79 4.48
N ALA A 40 -3.42 -6.52 3.33
CA ALA A 40 -3.89 -7.55 2.40
C ALA A 40 -2.75 -8.44 1.87
N SER A 41 -1.54 -7.89 1.77
CA SER A 41 -0.38 -8.66 1.34
C SER A 41 0.21 -9.47 2.48
N TYR A 42 0.55 -8.81 3.58
CA TYR A 42 1.30 -9.37 4.71
C TYR A 42 0.47 -10.33 5.55
N GLU A 43 -0.84 -10.12 5.68
CA GLU A 43 -1.75 -11.04 6.39
C GLU A 43 -2.54 -11.93 5.43
N GLY A 44 -2.51 -11.66 4.12
CA GLY A 44 -3.28 -12.39 3.12
C GLY A 44 -2.42 -13.28 2.26
N TRP A 45 -2.10 -12.81 1.06
CA TRP A 45 -1.56 -13.69 0.02
C TRP A 45 -0.09 -14.07 0.22
N LEU A 46 0.73 -13.24 0.88
CA LEU A 46 2.15 -13.58 1.13
C LEU A 46 2.30 -14.81 2.05
N PRO A 47 1.57 -14.90 3.17
CA PRO A 47 1.53 -16.12 3.98
C PRO A 47 0.97 -17.33 3.23
N ILE A 48 -0.12 -17.16 2.48
CA ILE A 48 -0.74 -18.26 1.72
C ILE A 48 0.23 -18.83 0.68
N ALA A 49 1.04 -17.97 0.06
CA ALA A 49 2.09 -18.36 -0.88
C ALA A 49 3.38 -18.88 -0.20
N GLY A 50 3.46 -18.90 1.13
CA GLY A 50 4.64 -19.36 1.88
C GLY A 50 5.86 -18.44 1.77
N ILE A 51 5.69 -17.18 1.37
CA ILE A 51 6.80 -16.24 1.15
C ILE A 51 7.27 -15.61 2.46
N LEU A 52 6.33 -15.17 3.29
CA LEU A 52 6.58 -14.52 4.58
C LEU A 52 5.55 -14.98 5.61
N PRO A 53 5.92 -15.06 6.91
CA PRO A 53 4.93 -15.25 7.96
C PRO A 53 3.97 -14.05 8.02
N PRO A 54 2.75 -14.23 8.55
CA PRO A 54 1.83 -13.12 8.76
C PRO A 54 2.43 -12.09 9.73
N ALA A 55 2.02 -10.82 9.62
CA ALA A 55 2.65 -9.70 10.34
C ALA A 55 2.65 -9.93 11.87
N HIS A 56 1.57 -10.47 12.43
CA HIS A 56 1.46 -10.77 13.86
C HIS A 56 2.39 -11.92 14.35
N ARG A 57 2.97 -12.68 13.43
CA ARG A 57 3.98 -13.73 13.71
C ARG A 57 5.37 -13.38 13.17
N ASP A 58 5.52 -12.22 12.54
CA ASP A 58 6.78 -11.75 12.00
C ASP A 58 7.62 -11.03 13.09
N HIS A 59 8.91 -10.84 12.83
CA HIS A 59 9.81 -10.05 13.66
C HIS A 59 9.31 -8.59 13.74
N PRO A 60 8.94 -8.07 14.94
CA PRO A 60 8.19 -6.82 15.04
C PRO A 60 8.88 -5.59 14.43
N PRO A 61 10.21 -5.39 14.54
CA PRO A 61 10.90 -4.33 13.81
C PRO A 61 10.74 -4.40 12.29
N ARG A 62 10.77 -5.61 11.69
CA ARG A 62 10.63 -5.81 10.24
C ARG A 62 9.22 -5.48 9.78
N ALA A 63 8.21 -6.05 10.44
CA ALA A 63 6.81 -5.79 10.13
C ALA A 63 6.47 -4.29 10.21
N ARG A 64 6.96 -3.60 11.25
CA ARG A 64 6.78 -2.16 11.41
C ARG A 64 7.46 -1.35 10.33
N ALA A 65 8.71 -1.65 9.98
CA ALA A 65 9.42 -0.96 8.91
C ALA A 65 8.69 -1.05 7.57
N ILE A 66 8.16 -2.24 7.24
CA ILE A 66 7.43 -2.46 5.99
C ILE A 66 6.07 -1.76 6.01
N ALA A 67 5.36 -1.77 7.15
CA ALA A 67 4.11 -1.02 7.31
C ALA A 67 4.32 0.49 7.12
N ILE A 68 5.37 1.05 7.73
CA ILE A 68 5.73 2.47 7.57
C ILE A 68 6.07 2.79 6.11
N ALA A 69 6.83 1.92 5.43
CA ALA A 69 7.15 2.12 4.03
C ALA A 69 5.89 2.20 3.14
N HIS A 70 4.91 1.33 3.38
CA HIS A 70 3.64 1.35 2.65
C HIS A 70 2.79 2.58 2.99
N LEU A 71 2.79 3.02 4.24
CA LEU A 71 2.13 4.25 4.65
C LEU A 71 2.72 5.47 3.93
N VAL A 72 4.05 5.60 3.90
CA VAL A 72 4.75 6.71 3.22
C VAL A 72 4.54 6.64 1.70
N TRP A 73 4.61 5.45 1.11
CA TRP A 73 4.29 5.25 -0.30
C TRP A 73 2.85 5.68 -0.63
N GLY A 74 1.88 5.27 0.19
CA GLY A 74 0.48 5.67 0.07
C GLY A 74 0.28 7.18 0.21
N MET A 75 1.00 7.83 1.12
CA MET A 75 1.01 9.29 1.25
C MET A 75 1.48 9.96 -0.05
N GLY A 76 2.60 9.51 -0.60
CA GLY A 76 3.12 10.00 -1.88
C GLY A 76 2.11 9.82 -3.01
N LEU A 77 1.47 8.66 -3.10
CA LEU A 77 0.44 8.36 -4.08
C LEU A 77 -0.77 9.30 -3.97
N GLY A 78 -1.27 9.53 -2.76
CA GLY A 78 -2.39 10.43 -2.50
C GLY A 78 -2.07 11.88 -2.88
N LEU A 79 -0.85 12.35 -2.57
CA LEU A 79 -0.40 13.69 -2.93
C LEU A 79 -0.20 13.87 -4.44
N LEU A 80 0.38 12.88 -5.12
CA LEU A 80 0.62 12.91 -6.56
C LEU A 80 -0.67 12.87 -7.38
N THR A 81 -1.63 12.04 -6.96
CA THR A 81 -2.93 11.93 -7.66
C THR A 81 -3.83 13.13 -7.37
N ARG A 82 -3.73 13.76 -6.20
CA ARG A 82 -4.40 15.04 -5.90
C ARG A 82 -3.98 16.17 -6.84
N ARG A 83 -2.71 16.23 -7.24
CA ARG A 83 -2.18 17.28 -8.14
C ARG A 83 -2.61 17.12 -9.60
N ARG A 84 -3.17 15.97 -9.97
CA ARG A 84 -3.62 15.66 -11.33
C ARG A 84 -5.12 15.88 -11.54
N ASP A 85 -5.82 16.30 -10.49
CA ASP A 85 -7.23 16.73 -10.53
C ASP A 85 -7.32 18.26 -10.68
#